data_AF-A0AAW0A196-F1
#
_entry.id   AF-A0AAW0A196-F1
#
_cell.length_a   1.000
_cell.length_b   1.000
_cell.length_c   1.000
_cell.angle_alpha   90.00
_cell.angle_beta   90.00
_cell.angle_gamma   90.00
#
_symmetry.space_group_name_H-M   'P 1'
#
loop_
_entity.id
_entity.type
_entity.pdbx_description
1 polymer ?
#
loop_
_entity_poly.entity_id
_entity_poly.type
_entity_poly.pdbx_seq_one_letter_code
_entity_poly.pdbx_strand_id
1 'polypeptide(L)'
;MTDFALTAKPSLKVIDLSRLSGPTDAHVVVVPLPKNTFGVVFGQRTAGWLQGFNSYVLDSDHLPVDVSALWVAPSSEQSRAMITKMVPEHLAKDPSVLSVGPFMDDRYIAVLATHQKPGDDKLVPSDPKFQYHSFKIGSETKPTMVFTMINAEDGGDSDYHDAVVGVAVVSSLNLNVIAYLPYLAVRPVAFKLSQLEGNRSRGSRSQMIIYVLSKRQTKVDHEWGRRSHEMARSIDKVVQATRVRAERNIERWEKRCKRKFDDH
;
A
#
# COMPACT_ATOMS: atom_id res chain seq x y z
N MET A 1 13.99 14.45 20.72
CA MET A 1 13.15 13.96 19.62
C MET A 1 13.17 12.43 19.68
N THR A 2 12.00 11.79 19.77
CA THR A 2 11.88 10.33 19.81
C THR A 2 11.89 9.78 18.39
N ASP A 3 12.88 8.97 18.06
CA ASP A 3 12.96 8.25 16.79
C ASP A 3 11.73 7.38 16.56
N PHE A 4 11.15 7.42 15.36
CA PHE A 4 10.03 6.53 15.01
C PHE A 4 10.53 5.10 14.87
N ALA A 5 9.88 4.20 15.59
CA ALA A 5 9.97 2.78 15.26
C ALA A 5 9.24 2.53 13.93
N LEU A 6 9.74 1.61 13.10
CA LEU A 6 9.05 1.15 11.88
C LEU A 6 7.62 0.66 12.18
N THR A 7 7.35 0.22 13.40
CA THR A 7 6.04 -0.25 13.88
C THR A 7 5.12 0.86 14.37
N ALA A 8 5.50 2.13 14.22
CA ALA A 8 4.64 3.26 14.60
C ALA A 8 3.30 3.14 13.86
N LYS A 9 2.21 3.35 14.61
CA LYS A 9 0.86 3.10 14.10
C LYS A 9 0.38 4.29 13.25
N PRO A 10 -0.34 4.05 12.14
CA PRO A 10 -1.06 5.11 11.47
C PRO A 10 -2.17 5.67 12.36
N SER A 11 -2.61 6.90 12.06
CA SER A 11 -3.66 7.60 12.80
C SER A 11 -4.51 8.47 11.89
N LEU A 12 -5.79 8.67 12.25
CA LEU A 12 -6.64 9.67 11.62
C LEU A 12 -6.35 11.03 12.23
N LYS A 13 -6.14 12.06 11.41
CA LYS A 13 -5.92 13.44 11.87
C LYS A 13 -6.65 14.44 10.99
N VAL A 14 -6.93 15.62 11.56
CA VAL A 14 -7.30 16.82 10.82
C VAL A 14 -6.02 17.62 10.57
N ILE A 15 -5.70 17.92 9.32
CA ILE A 15 -4.47 18.64 8.93
C ILE A 15 -4.81 19.76 7.94
N ASP A 16 -4.16 20.90 8.10
CA ASP A 16 -4.18 21.97 7.11
C ASP A 16 -3.20 21.65 5.97
N LEU A 17 -3.75 21.39 4.79
CA LEU A 17 -3.02 21.06 3.56
C LEU A 17 -3.00 22.23 2.56
N SER A 18 -3.48 23.41 2.95
CA SER A 18 -3.62 24.58 2.07
C SER A 18 -2.31 25.03 1.42
N ARG A 19 -1.17 24.81 2.09
CA ARG A 19 0.17 25.07 1.56
C ARG A 19 0.47 24.33 0.25
N LEU A 20 -0.17 23.20 0.01
CA LEU A 20 -0.02 22.37 -1.20
C LEU A 20 -1.32 22.25 -1.98
N SER A 21 -2.13 23.32 -1.97
CA SER A 21 -3.44 23.37 -2.65
C SER A 21 -4.45 22.32 -2.15
N GLY A 22 -4.29 21.81 -0.93
CA GLY A 22 -5.27 20.97 -0.25
C GLY A 22 -6.26 21.77 0.62
N PRO A 23 -7.22 21.10 1.27
CA PRO A 23 -8.15 21.75 2.20
C PRO A 23 -7.48 22.11 3.55
N THR A 24 -8.04 23.09 4.25
CA THR A 24 -7.54 23.57 5.56
C THR A 24 -7.92 22.66 6.73
N ASP A 25 -8.91 21.79 6.54
CA ASP A 25 -9.53 20.91 7.53
C ASP A 25 -9.58 19.46 7.03
N ALA A 26 -8.48 19.00 6.44
CA ALA A 26 -8.42 17.70 5.78
C ALA A 26 -8.42 16.54 6.79
N HIS A 27 -9.45 15.69 6.74
CA HIS A 27 -9.44 14.38 7.42
C HIS A 27 -8.54 13.41 6.65
N VAL A 28 -7.36 13.13 7.19
CA VAL A 28 -6.35 12.31 6.52
C VAL A 28 -5.88 11.16 7.39
N VAL A 29 -5.56 10.04 6.74
CA VAL A 29 -4.80 8.98 7.37
C VAL A 29 -3.32 9.33 7.30
N VAL A 30 -2.70 9.47 8.46
CA VAL A 30 -1.29 9.78 8.62
C VAL A 30 -0.52 8.50 8.91
N VAL A 31 0.38 8.12 8.00
CA VAL A 31 1.23 6.93 8.10
C VAL A 31 2.65 7.39 8.47
N PRO A 32 3.22 6.91 9.60
CA PRO A 32 4.60 7.21 9.97
C PRO A 32 5.60 6.73 8.91
N LEU A 33 6.55 7.60 8.56
CA LEU A 33 7.64 7.33 7.63
C LEU A 33 8.97 7.61 8.36
N PRO A 34 9.49 6.63 9.12
CA PRO A 34 10.74 6.83 9.87
C PRO A 34 11.92 7.19 8.98
N LYS A 35 12.91 7.86 9.54
CA LYS A 35 14.19 8.12 8.86
C LYS A 35 14.79 6.82 8.32
N ASN A 36 15.49 6.92 7.19
CA ASN A 36 16.09 5.78 6.51
C ASN A 36 15.06 4.69 6.10
N THR A 37 13.84 5.08 5.76
CA THR A 37 12.83 4.19 5.18
C THR A 37 12.26 4.78 3.89
N PHE A 38 11.76 3.91 3.02
CA PHE A 38 11.05 4.29 1.81
C PHE A 38 9.56 4.13 2.03
N GLY A 39 8.78 5.11 1.59
CA GLY A 39 7.33 5.02 1.50
C GLY A 39 6.91 4.73 0.07
N VAL A 40 6.00 3.78 -0.13
CA VAL A 40 5.42 3.43 -1.42
C VAL A 40 3.92 3.60 -1.34
N VAL A 41 3.35 4.43 -2.20
CA VAL A 41 1.92 4.74 -2.26
C VAL A 41 1.34 4.30 -3.60
N PHE A 42 0.19 3.63 -3.55
CA PHE A 42 -0.58 3.21 -4.72
C PHE A 42 -2.05 3.10 -4.35
N GLY A 43 -2.96 3.06 -5.32
CA GLY A 43 -4.38 2.90 -5.04
C GLY A 43 -5.21 2.38 -6.20
N GLN A 44 -6.43 1.99 -5.86
CA GLN A 44 -7.39 1.40 -6.77
C GLN A 44 -8.79 1.92 -6.45
N ARG A 45 -9.59 2.11 -7.49
CA ARG A 45 -11.02 2.32 -7.41
C ARG A 45 -11.75 1.00 -7.55
N THR A 46 -12.83 0.84 -6.80
CA THR A 46 -13.68 -0.35 -6.82
C THR A 46 -15.17 -0.03 -6.95
N ALA A 47 -15.56 1.24 -6.80
CA ALA A 47 -16.93 1.72 -6.97
C ALA A 47 -17.30 2.33 -8.33
N GLY A 48 -18.59 2.65 -8.48
CA GLY A 48 -19.19 3.25 -9.68
C GLY A 48 -18.97 4.77 -9.82
N TRP A 49 -18.72 5.50 -8.73
CA TRP A 49 -18.40 6.94 -8.79
C TRP A 49 -16.91 7.19 -9.02
N LEU A 50 -16.55 8.39 -9.49
CA LEU A 50 -15.15 8.74 -9.67
C LEU A 50 -14.48 8.79 -8.31
N GLN A 51 -13.35 8.09 -8.17
CA GLN A 51 -12.55 8.06 -6.95
C GLN A 51 -11.17 8.63 -7.22
N GLY A 52 -10.67 9.39 -6.25
CA GLY A 52 -9.34 9.97 -6.25
C GLY A 52 -8.75 10.02 -4.86
N PHE A 53 -7.46 10.32 -4.76
CA PHE A 53 -6.84 10.62 -3.49
C PHE A 53 -5.64 11.54 -3.68
N ASN A 54 -5.27 12.25 -2.63
CA ASN A 54 -4.04 13.01 -2.57
C ASN A 54 -3.13 12.39 -1.52
N SER A 55 -1.84 12.25 -1.86
CA SER A 55 -0.80 11.89 -0.91
C SER A 55 0.13 13.09 -0.70
N TYR A 56 0.48 13.36 0.56
CA TYR A 56 1.39 14.43 0.96
C TYR A 56 2.47 13.86 1.86
N VAL A 57 3.69 14.38 1.77
CA VAL A 57 4.71 14.14 2.80
C VAL A 57 4.63 15.27 3.82
N LEU A 58 4.69 14.92 5.09
CA LEU A 58 4.71 15.86 6.20
C LEU A 58 6.02 15.77 6.98
N ASP A 59 6.42 16.85 7.62
CA ASP A 59 7.48 16.85 8.62
C ASP A 59 7.02 16.31 9.99
N SER A 60 7.91 16.31 10.97
CA SER A 60 7.63 15.83 12.33
C SER A 60 6.53 16.62 13.05
N ASP A 61 6.31 17.87 12.65
CA ASP A 61 5.28 18.76 13.19
C ASP A 61 3.96 18.66 12.40
N HIS A 62 3.86 17.69 11.49
CA HIS A 62 2.72 17.44 10.62
C HIS A 62 2.44 18.59 9.62
N LEU A 63 3.46 19.39 9.33
CA LEU A 63 3.36 20.42 8.29
C LEU A 63 3.70 19.80 6.93
N PRO A 64 2.95 20.14 5.87
CA PRO A 64 3.26 19.66 4.53
C PRO A 64 4.63 20.16 4.07
N VAL A 65 5.43 19.25 3.51
CA VAL A 65 6.65 19.57 2.75
C VAL A 65 6.36 19.46 1.25
N ASP A 66 7.20 20.02 0.38
CA ASP A 66 7.00 20.11 -1.08
C ASP A 66 7.05 18.76 -1.84
N VAL A 67 6.42 17.72 -1.30
CA VAL A 67 6.17 16.44 -1.94
C VAL A 67 4.67 16.11 -1.84
N SER A 68 3.97 16.17 -2.96
CA SER A 68 2.56 15.79 -3.05
C SER A 68 2.22 15.13 -4.38
N ALA A 69 1.18 14.30 -4.41
CA ALA A 69 0.66 13.71 -5.63
C ALA A 69 -0.87 13.60 -5.57
N LEU A 70 -1.52 13.97 -6.68
CA LEU A 70 -2.94 13.78 -6.92
C LEU A 70 -3.14 12.55 -7.80
N TRP A 71 -4.02 11.67 -7.35
CA TRP A 71 -4.33 10.40 -7.96
C TRP A 71 -5.78 10.36 -8.36
N VAL A 72 -6.05 9.96 -9.59
CA VAL A 72 -7.42 9.79 -10.08
C VAL A 72 -7.51 8.44 -10.77
N ALA A 73 -8.53 7.68 -10.42
CA ALA A 73 -8.81 6.42 -11.11
C ALA A 73 -9.53 6.69 -12.45
N PRO A 74 -9.16 5.98 -13.53
CA PRO A 74 -9.90 6.02 -14.79
C PRO A 74 -11.39 5.73 -14.60
N SER A 75 -12.20 6.14 -15.58
CA SER A 75 -13.67 5.99 -15.53
C SER A 75 -14.16 4.54 -15.52
N SER A 76 -13.32 3.55 -15.84
CA SER A 76 -13.66 2.14 -15.73
C SER A 76 -13.65 1.66 -14.28
N GLU A 77 -14.68 0.90 -13.88
CA GLU A 77 -14.72 0.21 -12.59
C GLU A 77 -13.50 -0.72 -12.39
N GLN A 78 -13.10 -0.93 -11.13
CA GLN A 78 -11.96 -1.78 -10.76
C GLN A 78 -10.61 -1.35 -11.37
N SER A 79 -10.41 -0.05 -11.55
CA SER A 79 -9.21 0.52 -12.18
C SER A 79 -8.19 1.02 -11.17
N ARG A 80 -6.91 0.98 -11.55
CA ARG A 80 -5.83 1.57 -10.76
C ARG A 80 -5.88 3.08 -10.85
N ALA A 81 -5.66 3.74 -9.72
CA ALA A 81 -5.43 5.17 -9.71
C ALA A 81 -4.08 5.50 -10.36
N MET A 82 -4.07 6.59 -11.14
CA MET A 82 -2.84 7.12 -11.75
C MET A 82 -2.57 8.51 -11.20
N ILE A 83 -1.30 8.83 -10.99
CA ILE A 83 -0.80 10.15 -10.65
C ILE A 83 -1.09 11.07 -11.84
N THR A 84 -1.94 12.07 -11.61
CA THR A 84 -2.32 13.08 -12.62
C THR A 84 -1.60 14.40 -12.40
N LYS A 85 -1.20 14.69 -11.15
CA LYS A 85 -0.37 15.84 -10.78
C LYS A 85 0.57 15.43 -9.67
N MET A 86 1.76 16.02 -9.66
CA MET A 86 2.78 15.71 -8.66
C MET A 86 3.71 16.90 -8.49
N VAL A 87 4.14 17.13 -7.26
CA VAL A 87 5.15 18.11 -6.92
C VAL A 87 6.22 17.40 -6.08
N PRO A 88 7.50 17.49 -6.45
CA PRO A 88 8.00 17.85 -7.78
C PRO A 88 7.64 16.80 -8.85
N GLU A 89 7.49 17.25 -10.10
CA GLU A 89 6.90 16.47 -11.22
C GLU A 89 7.65 15.19 -11.62
N HIS A 90 8.89 14.99 -11.17
CA HIS A 90 9.79 13.93 -11.64
C HIS A 90 10.02 12.80 -10.61
N LEU A 91 9.29 12.76 -9.50
CA LEU A 91 9.49 11.73 -8.46
C LEU A 91 8.95 10.36 -8.84
N ALA A 92 7.83 10.27 -9.56
CA ALA A 92 7.25 8.99 -9.97
C ALA A 92 7.70 8.59 -11.37
N LYS A 93 8.42 7.46 -11.46
CA LYS A 93 8.79 6.83 -12.74
C LYS A 93 7.66 5.99 -13.34
N ASP A 94 6.76 5.51 -12.48
CA ASP A 94 5.53 4.79 -12.84
C ASP A 94 4.35 5.63 -12.34
N PRO A 95 3.41 6.05 -13.20
CA PRO A 95 2.28 6.86 -12.78
C PRO A 95 1.31 6.11 -11.85
N SER A 96 1.43 4.79 -11.68
CA SER A 96 0.61 4.01 -10.74
C SER A 96 1.24 3.81 -9.36
N VAL A 97 2.48 4.26 -9.16
CA VAL A 97 3.21 4.07 -7.90
C VAL A 97 4.09 5.28 -7.58
N LEU A 98 3.90 5.88 -6.40
CA LEU A 98 4.82 6.89 -5.86
C LEU A 98 5.76 6.23 -4.86
N SER A 99 7.06 6.45 -5.01
CA SER A 99 8.08 6.07 -4.03
C SER A 99 8.74 7.33 -3.49
N VAL A 100 8.76 7.51 -2.17
CA VAL A 100 9.35 8.65 -1.48
C VAL A 100 10.37 8.20 -0.44
N GLY A 101 11.35 9.06 -0.16
CA GLY A 101 12.46 8.74 0.72
C GLY A 101 13.64 8.05 0.02
N PRO A 102 14.67 7.64 0.79
CA PRO A 102 14.72 7.72 2.24
C PRO A 102 15.03 9.15 2.71
N PHE A 103 14.41 9.55 3.81
CA PHE A 103 14.69 10.84 4.46
C PHE A 103 15.67 10.67 5.62
N MET A 104 16.39 11.74 5.95
CA MET A 104 17.33 11.77 7.09
C MET A 104 16.61 11.95 8.44
N ASP A 105 15.40 12.50 8.40
CA ASP A 105 14.54 12.72 9.57
C ASP A 105 13.27 11.86 9.46
N ASP A 106 12.60 11.71 10.59
CA ASP A 106 11.27 11.11 10.63
C ASP A 106 10.25 12.04 9.95
N ARG A 107 9.42 11.45 9.10
CA ARG A 107 8.39 12.12 8.31
C ARG A 107 7.07 11.37 8.45
N TYR A 108 6.03 11.87 7.80
CA TYR A 108 4.79 11.15 7.62
C TYR A 108 4.32 11.20 6.17
N ILE A 109 3.48 10.25 5.80
CA ILE A 109 2.67 10.30 4.58
C ILE A 109 1.23 10.52 5.01
N ALA A 110 0.62 11.63 4.59
CA ALA A 110 -0.81 11.88 4.76
C ALA A 110 -1.56 11.52 3.48
N VAL A 111 -2.66 10.79 3.62
CA VAL A 111 -3.54 10.40 2.52
C VAL A 111 -4.93 10.98 2.75
N LEU A 112 -5.41 11.78 1.79
CA LEU A 112 -6.77 12.30 1.71
C LEU A 112 -7.51 11.55 0.60
N ALA A 113 -8.51 10.75 0.94
CA ALA A 113 -9.37 10.10 -0.05
C ALA A 113 -10.51 11.05 -0.47
N THR A 114 -10.89 11.01 -1.73
CA THR A 114 -11.92 11.88 -2.30
C THR A 114 -12.76 11.16 -3.36
N HIS A 115 -13.99 11.60 -3.56
CA HIS A 115 -14.88 11.11 -4.59
C HIS A 115 -15.60 12.26 -5.29
N GLN A 116 -16.18 11.98 -6.46
CA GLN A 116 -17.05 12.91 -7.17
C GLN A 116 -18.29 12.15 -7.65
N LYS A 117 -19.47 12.60 -7.18
CA LYS A 117 -20.74 11.98 -7.55
C LYS A 117 -21.14 12.38 -8.98
N PRO A 118 -22.00 11.59 -9.65
CA PRO A 118 -22.52 11.96 -10.96
C PRO A 118 -23.24 13.31 -10.91
N GLY A 119 -22.79 14.27 -11.71
CA GLY A 119 -23.35 15.62 -11.77
C GLY A 119 -22.63 16.66 -10.91
N ASP A 120 -21.75 16.24 -10.00
CA ASP A 120 -20.90 17.17 -9.26
C ASP A 120 -19.76 17.67 -10.14
N ASP A 121 -19.21 18.85 -9.83
CA ASP A 121 -18.08 19.47 -10.54
C ASP A 121 -16.74 19.30 -9.81
N LYS A 122 -16.78 18.81 -8.57
CA LYS A 122 -15.62 18.79 -7.65
C LYS A 122 -15.49 17.46 -6.94
N LEU A 123 -14.24 17.13 -6.62
CA LEU A 123 -13.90 16.08 -5.67
C LEU A 123 -14.16 16.58 -4.25
N VAL A 124 -14.86 15.77 -3.47
CA VAL A 124 -15.13 16.01 -2.04
C VAL A 124 -14.49 14.91 -1.20
N PRO A 125 -14.15 15.15 0.08
CA PRO A 125 -13.56 14.13 0.95
C PRO A 125 -14.46 12.90 1.11
N SER A 126 -13.84 11.72 1.07
CA SER A 126 -14.46 10.43 1.43
C SER A 126 -14.14 10.10 2.89
N ASP A 127 -14.97 9.29 3.55
CA ASP A 127 -14.73 8.85 4.93
C ASP A 127 -13.73 7.68 4.95
N PRO A 128 -12.54 7.82 5.59
CA PRO A 128 -11.53 6.77 5.56
C PRO A 128 -11.58 5.85 6.80
N LYS A 129 -11.48 4.54 6.56
CA LYS A 129 -11.06 3.55 7.55
C LYS A 129 -9.71 2.99 7.16
N PHE A 130 -8.93 2.53 8.14
CA PHE A 130 -7.63 1.94 7.85
C PHE A 130 -7.28 0.77 8.77
N GLN A 131 -6.46 -0.12 8.23
CA GLN A 131 -5.83 -1.22 8.94
C GLN A 131 -4.35 -1.24 8.59
N TYR A 132 -3.51 -1.72 9.50
CA TYR A 132 -2.09 -1.83 9.23
C TYR A 132 -1.51 -3.16 9.71
N HIS A 133 -0.50 -3.65 8.99
CA HIS A 133 0.15 -4.92 9.23
C HIS A 133 1.66 -4.79 9.12
N SER A 134 2.37 -5.36 10.09
CA SER A 134 3.82 -5.42 10.10
C SER A 134 4.31 -6.75 9.56
N PHE A 135 5.18 -6.70 8.55
CA PHE A 135 5.78 -7.87 7.94
C PHE A 135 7.23 -8.02 8.36
N LYS A 136 7.54 -9.22 8.82
CA LYS A 136 8.87 -9.66 9.20
C LYS A 136 9.41 -10.52 8.06
N ILE A 137 10.37 -9.99 7.29
CA ILE A 137 10.95 -10.70 6.14
C ILE A 137 12.42 -10.96 6.47
N GLY A 138 12.78 -12.23 6.61
CA GLY A 138 14.16 -12.67 6.89
C GLY A 138 14.66 -12.43 8.33
N SER A 139 14.00 -11.57 9.12
CA SER A 139 14.26 -11.37 10.54
C SER A 139 13.00 -11.71 11.35
N GLU A 140 13.11 -12.55 12.38
CA GLU A 140 11.99 -12.86 13.27
C GLU A 140 11.71 -11.74 14.29
N THR A 141 12.66 -10.84 14.49
CA THR A 141 12.62 -9.87 15.59
C THR A 141 12.37 -8.44 15.12
N LYS A 142 12.77 -8.09 13.89
CA LYS A 142 12.59 -6.74 13.35
C LYS A 142 11.67 -6.77 12.12
N PRO A 143 10.59 -5.97 12.10
CA PRO A 143 9.81 -5.82 10.89
C PRO A 143 10.67 -5.19 9.80
N THR A 144 10.46 -5.67 8.59
CA THR A 144 11.17 -5.21 7.38
C THR A 144 10.29 -4.24 6.59
N MET A 145 8.97 -4.38 6.75
CA MET A 145 7.95 -3.59 6.08
C MET A 145 6.73 -3.42 6.99
N VAL A 146 6.07 -2.28 6.91
CA VAL A 146 4.71 -2.09 7.43
C VAL A 146 3.82 -1.66 6.27
N PHE A 147 2.64 -2.26 6.16
CA PHE A 147 1.65 -1.90 5.16
C PHE A 147 0.43 -1.33 5.86
N THR A 148 -0.03 -0.15 5.42
CA THR A 148 -1.30 0.44 5.81
C THR A 148 -2.22 0.40 4.61
N MET A 149 -3.40 -0.21 4.80
CA MET A 149 -4.49 -0.21 3.84
C MET A 149 -5.54 0.78 4.30
N ILE A 150 -5.91 1.70 3.42
CA ILE A 150 -6.91 2.75 3.66
C ILE A 150 -8.08 2.46 2.71
N ASN A 151 -9.24 2.31 3.30
CA ASN A 151 -10.50 1.97 2.66
C ASN A 151 -11.42 3.18 2.81
N ALA A 152 -11.86 3.79 1.71
CA ALA A 152 -12.65 5.00 1.72
C ALA A 152 -14.09 4.74 1.30
N GLU A 153 -15.02 5.46 1.93
CA GLU A 153 -16.46 5.44 1.69
C GLU A 153 -16.93 6.79 1.09
N ASP A 154 -17.68 6.73 0.00
CA ASP A 154 -18.23 7.90 -0.71
C ASP A 154 -19.67 8.29 -0.30
N GLY A 155 -20.29 7.49 0.57
CA GLY A 155 -21.61 7.71 1.13
C GLY A 155 -22.73 7.29 0.19
N GLY A 156 -22.43 6.53 -0.88
CA GLY A 156 -23.40 5.74 -1.61
C GLY A 156 -23.92 4.56 -0.77
N ASP A 157 -23.05 3.96 0.06
CA ASP A 157 -23.43 2.96 1.04
C ASP A 157 -22.57 3.02 2.33
N SER A 158 -22.07 1.90 2.84
CA SER A 158 -21.33 1.81 4.11
C SER A 158 -20.38 0.60 4.15
N ASP A 159 -19.98 0.07 3.00
CA ASP A 159 -19.10 -1.10 2.94
C ASP A 159 -17.60 -0.75 2.92
N TYR A 160 -17.27 0.54 2.74
CA TYR A 160 -15.90 1.06 2.72
C TYR A 160 -15.02 0.34 1.71
N HIS A 161 -15.52 0.12 0.51
CA HIS A 161 -14.70 -0.40 -0.57
C HIS A 161 -14.71 0.47 -1.82
N ASP A 162 -15.08 1.75 -1.76
CA ASP A 162 -15.16 2.58 -2.96
C ASP A 162 -13.79 2.85 -3.56
N ALA A 163 -12.84 3.20 -2.69
CA ALA A 163 -11.44 3.36 -3.01
C ALA A 163 -10.56 2.67 -1.96
N VAL A 164 -9.47 2.05 -2.43
CA VAL A 164 -8.47 1.40 -1.61
C VAL A 164 -7.10 2.01 -1.90
N VAL A 165 -6.44 2.56 -0.87
CA VAL A 165 -5.09 3.12 -0.95
C VAL A 165 -4.15 2.29 -0.10
N GLY A 166 -3.05 1.82 -0.69
CA GLY A 166 -1.97 1.11 -0.01
C GLY A 166 -0.79 2.04 0.25
N VAL A 167 -0.31 2.05 1.49
CA VAL A 167 0.93 2.73 1.88
C VAL A 167 1.86 1.71 2.52
N ALA A 168 2.94 1.35 1.83
CA ALA A 168 3.98 0.48 2.35
C ALA A 168 5.20 1.29 2.82
N VAL A 169 5.70 1.03 4.02
CA VAL A 169 6.91 1.64 4.57
C VAL A 169 7.95 0.56 4.76
N VAL A 170 9.12 0.73 4.14
CA VAL A 170 10.16 -0.31 4.01
C VAL A 170 11.50 0.22 4.48
N SER A 171 12.21 -0.56 5.30
CA SER A 171 13.56 -0.18 5.74
C SER A 171 14.55 -0.10 4.57
N SER A 172 15.34 0.97 4.48
CA SER A 172 16.37 1.17 3.45
C SER A 172 17.48 0.13 3.50
N LEU A 173 17.67 -0.55 4.63
CA LEU A 173 18.62 -1.65 4.78
C LEU A 173 18.20 -2.91 4.00
N ASN A 174 16.99 -2.94 3.43
CA ASN A 174 16.42 -4.06 2.66
C ASN A 174 16.13 -3.67 1.20
N LEU A 175 17.09 -3.01 0.53
CA LEU A 175 17.00 -2.54 -0.87
C LEU A 175 16.53 -3.60 -1.88
N ASN A 176 16.77 -4.89 -1.64
CA ASN A 176 16.34 -5.97 -2.52
C ASN A 176 14.80 -6.16 -2.59
N VAL A 177 14.04 -5.66 -1.60
CA VAL A 177 12.56 -5.73 -1.59
C VAL A 177 11.95 -4.62 -2.45
N ILE A 178 12.63 -3.48 -2.59
CA ILE A 178 12.13 -2.28 -3.27
C ILE A 178 11.94 -2.52 -4.78
N ALA A 179 12.79 -3.36 -5.39
CA ALA A 179 12.70 -3.68 -6.82
C ALA A 179 11.45 -4.51 -7.21
N TYR A 180 10.78 -5.16 -6.25
CA TYR A 180 9.65 -6.06 -6.53
C TYR A 180 8.28 -5.51 -6.10
N LEU A 181 8.22 -4.44 -5.33
CA LEU A 181 6.96 -3.82 -4.89
C LEU A 181 6.08 -3.29 -6.04
N PRO A 182 6.63 -2.67 -7.10
CA PRO A 182 5.83 -2.27 -8.25
C PRO A 182 5.18 -3.46 -8.95
N TYR A 183 5.77 -4.65 -8.88
CA TYR A 183 5.20 -5.90 -9.44
C TYR A 183 4.14 -6.54 -8.54
N LEU A 184 4.15 -6.26 -7.23
CA LEU A 184 3.16 -6.76 -6.27
C LEU A 184 1.85 -5.94 -6.29
N ALA A 185 1.92 -4.65 -6.62
CA ALA A 185 0.75 -3.81 -6.88
C ALA A 185 0.00 -4.20 -8.18
N VAL A 186 0.47 -5.24 -8.89
CA VAL A 186 -0.04 -5.59 -10.24
C VAL A 186 -1.23 -6.55 -10.24
N ARG A 187 -1.67 -7.11 -9.09
CA ARG A 187 -2.72 -8.15 -9.10
C ARG A 187 -3.85 -7.89 -8.10
N PRO A 188 -5.11 -8.05 -8.52
CA PRO A 188 -6.28 -7.73 -7.70
C PRO A 188 -6.31 -8.67 -6.49
N VAL A 189 -6.30 -8.08 -5.29
CA VAL A 189 -6.51 -8.81 -4.03
C VAL A 189 -8.00 -8.70 -3.71
N ALA A 190 -8.76 -9.74 -4.03
CA ALA A 190 -10.12 -9.90 -3.53
C ALA A 190 -10.04 -10.41 -2.08
N PHE A 191 -10.51 -9.63 -1.11
CA PHE A 191 -10.59 -10.04 0.29
C PHE A 191 -11.98 -10.60 0.62
N LYS A 192 -12.00 -11.58 1.51
CA LYS A 192 -13.10 -12.52 1.75
C LYS A 192 -14.05 -12.02 2.86
N LEU A 193 -15.28 -11.65 2.50
CA LEU A 193 -16.41 -11.48 3.42
C LEU A 193 -17.00 -12.86 3.75
N SER A 194 -16.52 -13.51 4.81
CA SER A 194 -17.16 -14.73 5.30
C SER A 194 -17.09 -14.82 6.82
N GLN A 195 -17.79 -13.91 7.51
CA GLN A 195 -18.13 -14.08 8.93
C GLN A 195 -19.55 -13.62 9.33
N LEU A 196 -20.42 -13.27 8.38
CA LEU A 196 -21.83 -13.03 8.66
C LEU A 196 -22.64 -13.94 7.75
N GLU A 197 -23.14 -15.05 8.31
CA GLU A 197 -24.44 -15.68 7.99
C GLU A 197 -24.49 -17.08 8.62
N GLY A 198 -24.52 -17.10 9.96
CA GLY A 198 -25.24 -18.13 10.67
C GLY A 198 -26.72 -17.74 10.67
N ASN A 199 -27.51 -18.26 9.73
CA ASN A 199 -28.89 -18.69 9.96
C ASN A 199 -29.52 -19.24 8.68
N ARG A 200 -29.87 -20.53 8.72
CA ARG A 200 -30.71 -21.16 7.70
C ARG A 200 -32.17 -20.78 7.93
N SER A 201 -32.91 -20.39 6.89
CA SER A 201 -34.16 -21.08 6.55
C SER A 201 -34.71 -20.77 5.13
N ARG A 202 -35.07 -21.88 4.48
CA ARG A 202 -36.07 -22.15 3.43
C ARG A 202 -36.64 -21.01 2.56
N GLY A 203 -36.39 -21.15 1.25
CA GLY A 203 -37.46 -21.28 0.25
C GLY A 203 -37.72 -20.08 -0.65
N SER A 204 -37.07 -20.03 -1.83
CA SER A 204 -37.64 -19.50 -3.08
C SER A 204 -36.67 -19.79 -4.24
N ARG A 205 -37.20 -19.89 -5.47
CA ARG A 205 -36.50 -20.26 -6.72
C ARG A 205 -35.31 -19.36 -7.10
N SER A 206 -35.04 -18.29 -6.35
CA SER A 206 -33.83 -17.45 -6.43
C SER A 206 -32.55 -18.12 -5.91
N GLN A 207 -32.65 -19.25 -5.19
CA GLN A 207 -31.47 -19.95 -4.63
C GLN A 207 -30.68 -20.80 -5.64
N MET A 208 -31.23 -21.09 -6.83
CA MET A 208 -30.52 -21.94 -7.81
C MET A 208 -29.44 -21.16 -8.59
N ILE A 209 -29.61 -19.85 -8.77
CA ILE A 209 -28.61 -18.98 -9.42
C ILE A 209 -27.47 -18.65 -8.44
N ILE A 210 -27.78 -18.47 -7.15
CA ILE A 210 -26.79 -18.22 -6.09
C ILE A 210 -25.92 -19.46 -5.82
N TYR A 211 -26.47 -20.68 -5.94
CA TYR A 211 -25.69 -21.92 -5.73
C TYR A 211 -24.73 -22.24 -6.90
N VAL A 212 -25.03 -21.80 -8.13
CA VAL A 212 -24.13 -21.95 -9.29
C VAL A 212 -23.02 -20.90 -9.27
N LEU A 213 -23.30 -19.69 -8.76
CA LEU A 213 -22.28 -18.66 -8.56
C LEU A 213 -21.35 -18.96 -7.37
N SER A 214 -21.85 -19.53 -6.27
CA SER A 214 -21.00 -19.88 -5.11
C SER A 214 -20.07 -21.07 -5.36
N LYS A 215 -20.45 -22.02 -6.24
CA LYS A 215 -19.55 -23.11 -6.67
C LYS A 215 -18.48 -22.68 -7.68
N ARG A 216 -18.71 -21.62 -8.46
CA ARG A 216 -17.66 -20.98 -9.28
C ARG A 216 -16.72 -20.13 -8.40
N GLN A 217 -17.26 -19.39 -7.44
CA GLN A 217 -16.47 -18.61 -6.47
C GLN A 217 -15.53 -19.49 -5.64
N THR A 218 -15.99 -20.62 -5.12
CA THR A 218 -15.17 -21.53 -4.30
C THR A 218 -14.06 -22.26 -5.07
N LYS A 219 -14.25 -22.53 -6.36
CA LYS A 219 -13.19 -23.11 -7.22
C LYS A 219 -12.10 -22.08 -7.52
N VAL A 220 -12.52 -20.84 -7.76
CA VAL A 220 -11.65 -19.68 -7.94
C VAL A 220 -10.87 -19.42 -6.64
N ASP A 221 -11.54 -19.36 -5.49
CA ASP A 221 -10.91 -19.16 -4.16
C ASP A 221 -9.90 -20.24 -3.79
N HIS A 222 -10.17 -21.51 -4.11
CA HIS A 222 -9.23 -22.61 -3.85
C HIS A 222 -8.00 -22.55 -4.77
N GLU A 223 -8.16 -22.08 -6.00
CA GLU A 223 -7.07 -21.89 -6.95
C GLU A 223 -6.22 -20.65 -6.58
N TRP A 224 -6.84 -19.57 -6.08
CA TRP A 224 -6.14 -18.38 -5.58
C TRP A 224 -5.42 -18.62 -4.25
N GLY A 225 -6.00 -19.42 -3.35
CA GLY A 225 -5.32 -19.86 -2.12
C GLY A 225 -4.07 -20.69 -2.44
N ARG A 226 -4.16 -21.59 -3.44
CA ARG A 226 -3.01 -22.37 -3.92
C ARG A 226 -1.95 -21.46 -4.57
N ARG A 227 -2.37 -20.51 -5.42
CA ARG A 227 -1.47 -19.54 -6.08
C ARG A 227 -0.82 -18.55 -5.12
N SER A 228 -1.50 -18.15 -4.04
CA SER A 228 -0.93 -17.31 -2.99
C SER A 228 0.13 -18.08 -2.19
N HIS A 229 -0.11 -19.37 -1.92
CA HIS A 229 0.87 -20.26 -1.29
C HIS A 229 2.07 -20.55 -2.20
N GLU A 230 1.85 -20.70 -3.52
CA GLU A 230 2.92 -20.83 -4.51
C GLU A 230 3.70 -19.53 -4.69
N MET A 231 3.04 -18.38 -4.60
CA MET A 231 3.67 -17.05 -4.65
C MET A 231 4.53 -16.80 -3.42
N ALA A 232 4.04 -17.13 -2.21
CA ALA A 232 4.85 -17.10 -0.99
C ALA A 232 6.07 -18.02 -1.09
N ARG A 233 5.89 -19.24 -1.62
CA ARG A 233 7.01 -20.17 -1.88
C ARG A 233 7.99 -19.66 -2.95
N SER A 234 7.50 -18.94 -3.95
CA SER A 234 8.34 -18.35 -5.01
C SER A 234 9.17 -17.18 -4.45
N ILE A 235 8.55 -16.33 -3.63
CA ILE A 235 9.23 -15.25 -2.89
C ILE A 235 10.30 -15.85 -1.98
N ASP A 236 9.97 -16.90 -1.22
CA ASP A 236 10.95 -17.60 -0.37
C ASP A 236 12.11 -18.17 -1.20
N LYS A 237 11.85 -18.79 -2.35
CA LYS A 237 12.91 -19.30 -3.23
C LYS A 237 13.81 -18.18 -3.76
N VAL A 238 13.24 -17.04 -4.15
CA VAL A 238 14.01 -15.88 -4.63
C VAL A 238 14.83 -15.27 -3.49
N VAL A 239 14.25 -15.15 -2.29
CA VAL A 239 14.94 -14.68 -1.09
C VAL A 239 16.11 -15.61 -0.73
N GLN A 240 15.90 -16.93 -0.75
CA GLN A 240 16.94 -17.92 -0.48
C GLN A 240 18.05 -17.90 -1.55
N ALA A 241 17.70 -17.82 -2.84
CA ALA A 241 18.68 -17.70 -3.91
C ALA A 241 19.52 -16.42 -3.79
N THR A 242 18.90 -15.32 -3.37
CA THR A 242 19.56 -14.03 -3.16
C THR A 242 20.48 -14.08 -1.94
N ARG A 243 20.05 -14.72 -0.85
CA ARG A 243 20.87 -14.98 0.34
C ARG A 243 22.12 -15.78 0.01
N VAL A 244 21.98 -16.90 -0.69
CA VAL A 244 23.11 -17.74 -1.12
C VAL A 244 24.08 -16.97 -2.01
N ARG A 245 23.57 -16.09 -2.88
CA ARG A 245 24.41 -15.23 -3.73
C ARG A 245 25.18 -14.19 -2.91
N ALA A 246 24.55 -13.60 -1.90
CA ALA A 246 25.19 -12.66 -0.99
C ALA A 246 26.30 -13.34 -0.16
N GLU A 247 26.02 -14.50 0.42
CA GLU A 247 27.00 -15.30 1.18
C GLU A 247 28.23 -15.67 0.34
N ARG A 248 28.03 -16.11 -0.92
CA ARG A 248 29.13 -16.39 -1.86
C ARG A 248 29.97 -15.15 -2.21
N ASN A 249 29.34 -13.98 -2.28
CA ASN A 249 30.07 -12.74 -2.57
C ASN A 249 30.91 -12.29 -1.37
N ILE A 250 30.39 -12.47 -0.16
CA ILE A 250 31.14 -12.23 1.09
C ILE A 250 32.34 -13.17 1.16
N GLU A 251 32.16 -14.47 0.95
CA GLU A 251 33.25 -15.46 0.99
C GLU A 251 34.35 -15.15 -0.06
N ARG A 252 33.94 -14.71 -1.27
CA ARG A 252 34.88 -14.28 -2.33
C ARG A 252 35.63 -13.01 -1.98
N TRP A 253 35.02 -12.12 -1.21
CA TRP A 253 35.65 -10.89 -0.74
C TRP A 253 36.65 -11.20 0.37
N GLU A 254 36.27 -12.02 1.36
CA GLU A 254 37.15 -12.48 2.45
C GLU A 254 38.37 -13.23 1.91
N LYS A 255 38.19 -14.13 0.92
CA LYS A 255 39.31 -14.81 0.24
C LYS A 255 40.24 -13.84 -0.49
N ARG A 256 39.72 -12.74 -1.04
CA ARG A 256 40.52 -11.70 -1.70
C ARG A 256 41.29 -10.87 -0.69
N CYS A 257 40.67 -10.53 0.45
CA CYS A 257 41.33 -9.83 1.54
C CYS A 257 42.46 -10.68 2.13
N LYS A 258 42.22 -11.97 2.38
CA LYS A 258 43.22 -12.87 2.95
C LYS A 258 44.47 -13.00 2.06
N ARG A 259 44.30 -13.19 0.75
CA ARG A 259 45.44 -13.22 -0.20
C ARG A 259 46.26 -11.92 -0.21
N LYS A 260 45.61 -10.76 -0.10
CA LYS A 260 46.32 -9.47 -0.01
C LYS A 260 47.10 -9.28 1.29
N PHE A 261 46.75 -10.00 2.36
CA PHE A 261 47.46 -9.97 3.63
C PHE A 261 48.58 -11.01 3.70
N ASP A 262 48.47 -12.12 2.98
CA ASP A 262 49.52 -13.17 2.93
C ASP A 262 50.66 -12.83 1.94
N ASP A 263 50.47 -11.86 1.05
CA ASP A 263 51.47 -11.35 0.08
C ASP A 263 52.33 -10.17 0.63
N HIS A 264 52.25 -9.87 1.93
CA HIS A 264 53.03 -8.86 2.65
C HIS A 264 53.78 -9.46 3.84
#